data_AF-A0A967W282-F1
#
_entry.id   AF-A0A967W282-F1
#
_cell.length_a   1.000
_cell.length_b   1.000
_cell.length_c   1.000
_cell.angle_alpha   90.00
_cell.angle_beta   90.00
_cell.angle_gamma   90.00
#
_symmetry.space_group_name_H-M   'P 1'
#
loop_
_entity.id
_entity.type
_entity.pdbx_description
1 polymer ?
#
loop_
_entity_poly.entity_id
_entity_poly.type
_entity_poly.pdbx_seq_one_letter_code
_entity_poly.pdbx_strand_id
1 'polypeptide(L)'
;TIAISFAAVVSNTASEMGYVVLVPLAAVIFHSMGRHPLAGLACAFACVSGGYSANILIGTIDPLLAGLTQEAAQLIDPEYVVVATANYYFMFASTFMITA
;
A
#
# COMPACT_ATOMS: atom_id res chain seq x y z
N THR A 1 16.65 4.15 2.90
CA THR A 1 15.70 4.00 1.77
C THR A 1 14.63 3.00 2.10
N ILE A 2 14.97 1.74 2.41
CA ILE A 2 14.01 0.68 2.80
C ILE A 2 13.04 1.12 3.90
N ALA A 3 13.51 1.78 4.97
CA ALA A 3 12.64 2.28 6.03
C ALA A 3 11.60 3.32 5.55
N ILE A 4 11.95 4.16 4.57
CA ILE A 4 11.04 5.14 3.96
C ILE A 4 10.05 4.43 3.05
N SER A 5 10.51 3.48 2.24
CA SER A 5 9.66 2.64 1.39
C SER A 5 8.62 1.88 2.21
N PHE A 6 9.05 1.27 3.30
CA PHE A 6 8.18 0.53 4.22
C PHE A 6 7.16 1.43 4.90
N ALA A 7 7.60 2.56 5.46
CA ALA A 7 6.68 3.54 6.05
C ALA A 7 5.68 4.09 5.02
N ALA A 8 6.11 4.30 3.77
CA ALA A 8 5.27 4.74 2.67
C ALA A 8 4.20 3.71 2.32
N VAL A 9 4.53 2.42 2.18
CA VAL A 9 3.54 1.37 1.88
C VAL A 9 2.53 1.23 3.03
N VAL A 10 3.00 1.17 4.27
CA VAL A 10 2.12 1.02 5.45
C VAL A 10 1.18 2.22 5.67
N SER A 11 1.56 3.39 5.15
CA SER A 11 0.73 4.60 5.28
C SER A 11 -0.62 4.55 4.56
N ASN A 12 -0.83 3.60 3.64
CA ASN A 12 -2.13 3.40 2.98
C ASN A 12 -3.25 3.09 4.00
N THR A 13 -2.91 2.46 5.13
CA THR A 13 -3.85 2.04 6.16
C THR A 13 -4.44 3.26 6.89
N ALA A 14 -3.73 4.39 6.90
CA ALA A 14 -4.16 5.64 7.50
C ALA A 14 -4.85 6.60 6.50
N SER A 15 -5.59 6.06 5.52
CA SER A 15 -6.31 6.84 4.50
C SER A 15 -5.41 7.81 3.74
N GLU A 16 -4.35 7.30 3.11
CA GLU A 16 -3.52 8.03 2.14
C GLU A 16 -2.67 9.18 2.71
N MET A 17 -2.52 9.24 4.05
CA MET A 17 -1.66 10.21 4.74
C MET A 17 -0.20 10.21 4.22
N GLY A 18 0.22 9.11 3.59
CA GLY A 18 1.47 8.96 2.88
C GLY A 18 1.78 10.06 1.87
N TYR A 19 0.79 10.47 1.08
CA TYR A 19 1.01 11.47 0.04
C TYR A 19 1.31 12.86 0.61
N VAL A 20 0.63 13.24 1.68
CA VAL A 20 0.71 14.59 2.24
C VAL A 20 1.94 14.75 3.13
N VAL A 21 2.25 13.72 3.93
CA VAL A 21 3.28 13.82 4.97
C VAL A 21 4.56 13.08 4.58
N LEU A 22 4.47 11.82 4.15
CA LEU A 22 5.66 10.98 3.93
C LEU A 22 6.48 11.40 2.71
N VAL A 23 5.84 11.85 1.63
CA VAL A 23 6.54 12.31 0.41
C VAL A 23 7.50 13.49 0.67
N PRO A 24 7.05 14.62 1.26
CA PRO A 24 7.97 15.71 1.59
C PRO A 24 8.93 15.36 2.73
N LEU A 25 8.50 14.57 3.73
CA LEU A 25 9.37 14.12 4.82
C LEU A 25 10.55 13.29 4.29
N ALA A 26 10.31 12.40 3.34
CA ALA A 26 11.35 11.60 2.70
C ALA A 26 12.39 12.46 1.97
N ALA A 27 11.95 13.54 1.31
CA ALA A 27 12.84 14.49 0.66
C ALA A 27 13.76 15.20 1.69
N VAL A 28 13.19 15.65 2.81
CA VAL A 28 13.94 16.29 3.91
C VAL A 28 14.93 15.31 4.55
N ILE A 29 14.53 14.06 4.80
CA ILE A 29 15.41 13.03 5.36
C ILE A 29 16.57 12.70 4.42
N PHE A 30 16.32 12.60 3.10
CA PHE A 30 17.40 12.40 2.14
C PHE A 30 18.36 13.59 2.11
N HIS A 31 17.84 14.81 2.17
CA HIS A 31 18.65 16.01 2.23
C HIS A 31 19.51 16.09 3.49
N SER A 32 18.96 15.76 4.67
CA SER A 32 19.69 15.77 5.94
C SER A 32 20.79 14.71 6.01
N MET A 33 20.66 13.62 5.25
CA MET A 33 21.69 12.60 5.08
C MET A 33 22.70 12.91 3.96
N GLY A 34 22.66 14.11 3.35
CA GLY A 34 23.56 14.51 2.26
C GLY A 34 23.27 13.83 0.92
N ARG A 35 22.10 13.21 0.75
CA ARG A 35 21.67 12.57 -0.51
C ARG A 35 20.74 13.49 -1.31
N HIS A 36 20.60 13.20 -2.60
CA HIS A 36 19.74 14.00 -3.46
C HIS A 36 18.26 13.91 -3.03
N PRO A 37 17.61 15.02 -2.65
CA PRO A 37 16.25 15.01 -2.08
C PRO A 37 15.20 14.45 -3.05
N LEU A 38 15.36 14.67 -4.37
CA LEU A 38 14.45 14.08 -5.37
C LEU A 38 14.46 12.55 -5.36
N ALA A 39 15.55 11.91 -4.95
CA ALA A 39 15.59 10.45 -4.85
C ALA A 39 14.71 9.96 -3.68
N GLY A 40 14.69 10.69 -2.56
CA GLY A 40 13.79 10.41 -1.45
C GLY A 40 12.33 10.65 -1.81
N LEU A 41 12.06 11.75 -2.51
CA LEU A 41 10.72 12.11 -3.00
C LEU A 41 10.19 11.05 -3.99
N ALA A 42 10.98 10.69 -4.99
CA ALA A 42 10.61 9.67 -5.97
C ALA A 42 10.39 8.29 -5.32
N CYS A 43 11.26 7.91 -4.38
CA CYS A 43 11.12 6.67 -3.64
C CYS A 43 9.83 6.63 -2.82
N ALA A 44 9.55 7.67 -2.03
CA ALA A 44 8.31 7.72 -1.24
C ALA A 44 7.07 7.75 -2.15
N PHE A 45 7.05 8.56 -3.20
CA PHE A 45 5.91 8.62 -4.13
C PHE A 45 5.65 7.28 -4.82
N ALA A 46 6.70 6.61 -5.32
CA ALA A 46 6.58 5.30 -5.94
C ALA A 46 6.06 4.24 -4.95
N CYS A 47 6.48 4.28 -3.69
CA CYS A 47 6.01 3.33 -2.68
C CYS A 47 4.59 3.63 -2.19
N VAL A 48 4.18 4.88 -2.00
CA VAL A 48 2.80 5.22 -1.61
C VAL A 48 1.83 4.87 -2.75
N SER A 49 2.21 5.16 -4.01
CA SER A 49 1.36 4.88 -5.17
C SER A 49 1.35 3.40 -5.55
N GLY A 50 2.53 2.79 -5.69
CA GLY A 50 2.66 1.37 -6.05
C GLY A 50 2.26 0.41 -4.94
N GLY A 51 2.35 0.84 -3.68
CA GLY A 51 1.97 0.07 -2.50
C GLY A 51 0.53 0.27 -2.05
N TYR A 52 -0.33 0.96 -2.82
CA TYR A 52 -1.69 1.31 -2.42
C TYR A 52 -2.53 0.11 -1.96
N SER A 53 -2.37 -1.02 -2.66
CA SER A 53 -3.04 -2.28 -2.32
C SER A 53 -2.31 -3.07 -1.23
N ALA A 54 -0.97 -3.07 -1.24
CA ALA A 54 -0.19 -3.89 -0.31
C ALA A 54 -0.32 -3.40 1.13
N ASN A 55 -0.68 -4.28 2.06
CA ASN A 55 -0.82 -3.95 3.46
C ASN A 55 -0.38 -5.12 4.37
N ILE A 56 -0.07 -4.78 5.62
CA ILE A 56 0.22 -5.76 6.68
C ILE A 56 -1.06 -6.10 7.46
N LEU A 57 -2.01 -5.16 7.48
CA LEU A 57 -3.27 -5.25 8.17
C LEU A 57 -4.39 -5.04 7.17
N ILE A 58 -5.49 -5.76 7.34
CA ILE A 58 -6.68 -5.60 6.51
C ILE A 58 -7.18 -4.16 6.59
N GLY A 59 -7.18 -3.49 5.45
CA GLY A 59 -7.62 -2.12 5.27
C GLY A 59 -9.07 -2.06 4.80
N THR A 60 -9.57 -0.85 4.61
CA THR A 60 -10.92 -0.60 4.06
C THR A 60 -11.06 -1.02 2.60
N ILE A 61 -9.94 -1.11 1.87
CA ILE A 61 -9.85 -1.53 0.47
C ILE A 61 -10.18 -3.01 0.32
N ASP A 62 -9.73 -3.87 1.24
CA ASP A 62 -9.91 -5.31 1.15
C ASP A 62 -11.38 -5.77 1.15
N PRO A 63 -12.26 -5.35 2.09
CA PRO A 63 -13.68 -5.70 2.04
C PRO A 63 -14.40 -5.04 0.85
N LEU A 64 -13.94 -3.86 0.40
CA LEU A 64 -14.51 -3.20 -0.76
C LEU A 64 -14.27 -4.02 -2.05
N LEU A 65 -13.02 -4.43 -2.31
CA LEU A 65 -12.70 -5.27 -3.46
C LEU A 65 -13.32 -6.66 -3.32
N ALA A 66 -13.33 -7.24 -2.13
CA ALA A 66 -13.98 -8.53 -1.88
C ALA A 66 -15.48 -8.47 -2.18
N GLY A 67 -16.18 -7.42 -1.73
CA GLY A 67 -17.61 -7.23 -2.01
C GLY A 67 -17.91 -7.09 -3.51
N LEU A 68 -17.14 -6.26 -4.23
CA LEU A 68 -17.29 -6.14 -5.68
C LEU A 68 -17.04 -7.46 -6.42
N THR A 69 -16.02 -8.21 -5.97
CA THR A 69 -15.69 -9.52 -6.56
C THR A 69 -16.77 -10.55 -6.27
N GLN A 70 -17.38 -10.49 -5.09
CA GLN A 70 -18.49 -11.36 -4.71
C GLN A 70 -19.72 -11.10 -5.58
N GLU A 71 -20.15 -9.84 -5.73
CA GLU A 71 -21.27 -9.48 -6.61
C GLU A 71 -21.03 -9.97 -8.06
N ALA A 72 -19.79 -9.83 -8.55
CA ALA A 72 -19.43 -10.32 -9.87
C ALA A 72 -19.43 -11.86 -9.95
N ALA A 73 -18.97 -12.57 -8.92
CA ALA A 73 -18.97 -14.02 -8.86
C ALA A 73 -20.39 -14.60 -8.79
N GLN A 74 -21.29 -13.92 -8.08
CA GLN A 74 -22.70 -14.31 -7.94
C GLN A 74 -23.52 -14.19 -9.22
N LEU A 75 -23.00 -13.54 -10.27
CA LEU A 75 -23.56 -13.61 -11.61
C LEU A 75 -23.46 -15.02 -12.23
N ILE A 76 -22.51 -15.82 -11.78
CA ILE A 76 -22.26 -17.19 -12.27
C ILE A 76 -22.68 -18.22 -11.21
N ASP A 77 -22.26 -18.03 -9.97
CA ASP A 77 -22.55 -18.91 -8.83
C ASP A 77 -23.13 -18.12 -7.64
N PRO A 78 -24.46 -18.17 -7.42
CA PRO A 78 -25.13 -17.38 -6.39
C PRO A 78 -24.66 -17.67 -4.95
N GLU A 79 -24.08 -18.85 -4.69
CA GLU A 79 -23.60 -19.21 -3.35
C GLU A 79 -22.14 -18.83 -3.09
N TYR A 80 -21.46 -18.22 -4.06
CA TYR A 80 -20.04 -17.85 -3.93
C TYR A 80 -19.84 -16.70 -2.93
N VAL A 81 -18.93 -16.89 -1.97
CA VAL A 81 -18.61 -15.91 -0.92
C VAL A 81 -17.13 -15.54 -1.01
N VAL A 82 -16.85 -14.23 -1.09
CA VAL A 82 -15.48 -13.71 -1.08
C VAL A 82 -15.23 -13.02 0.25
N VAL A 83 -14.39 -13.63 1.10
CA VAL A 83 -13.99 -13.04 2.37
C VAL A 83 -12.97 -11.92 2.17
N ALA A 84 -13.03 -10.87 3.01
CA ALA A 84 -12.06 -9.77 2.97
C ALA A 84 -10.60 -10.23 3.19
N THR A 85 -10.40 -11.36 3.86
CA THR A 85 -9.08 -11.98 4.09
C THR A 85 -8.54 -12.75 2.89
N ALA A 86 -9.31 -12.89 1.80
CA ALA A 86 -8.95 -13.76 0.66
C ALA A 86 -7.57 -13.41 0.06
N ASN A 87 -7.24 -12.11 -0.01
CA ASN A 87 -5.97 -11.63 -0.55
C ASN A 87 -4.89 -11.38 0.52
N TYR A 88 -5.17 -11.63 1.80
CA TYR A 88 -4.31 -11.17 2.90
C TYR A 88 -2.85 -11.67 2.78
N TYR A 89 -2.65 -12.96 2.53
CA TYR A 89 -1.30 -13.53 2.39
C TYR A 89 -0.53 -12.94 1.20
N PHE A 90 -1.23 -12.67 0.09
CA PHE A 90 -0.64 -12.07 -1.10
C PHE A 90 -0.23 -10.62 -0.83
N MET A 91 -1.09 -9.84 -0.19
CA MET A 91 -0.82 -8.45 0.16
C MET A 91 0.33 -8.34 1.15
N PHE A 92 0.37 -9.20 2.17
CA PHE A 92 1.44 -9.26 3.15
C PHE A 92 2.80 -9.52 2.49
N ALA A 93 2.90 -10.53 1.63
CA ALA A 93 4.14 -10.81 0.90
C ALA A 93 4.51 -9.66 -0.06
N SER A 94 3.52 -9.06 -0.72
CA SER A 94 3.71 -7.94 -1.63
C SER A 94 4.26 -6.70 -0.92
N THR A 95 3.90 -6.45 0.34
CA THR A 95 4.47 -5.35 1.12
C THR A 95 5.99 -5.47 1.23
N PHE A 96 6.53 -6.66 1.49
CA PHE A 96 7.99 -6.85 1.55
C PHE A 96 8.63 -6.80 0.17
N MET A 97 7.96 -7.32 -0.86
CA MET A 97 8.45 -7.27 -2.24
C MET A 97 8.55 -5.83 -2.79
N ILE A 98 7.59 -4.95 -2.47
CA ILE A 98 7.57 -3.55 -2.92
C ILE A 98 8.56 -2.68 -2.12
N THR A 99 8.88 -3.08 -0.89
CA THR A 99 9.74 -2.30 0.02
C THR A 99 11.22 -2.68 -0.04
N ALA A 100 11.54 -3.85 -0.64
CA ALA A 100 12.89 -4.32 -0.93
C ALA A 100 13.52 -3.56 -2.11
#